data_AF-A0A7W0WZE6-F1
#
_entry.id   AF-A0A7W0WZE6-F1
#
_cell.length_a   1.000
_cell.length_b   1.000
_cell.length_c   1.000
_cell.angle_alpha   90.00
_cell.angle_beta   90.00
_cell.angle_gamma   90.00
#
_symmetry.space_group_name_H-M   'P 1'
#
loop_
_entity.id
_entity.type
_entity.pdbx_description
1 polymer ?
#
loop_
_entity_poly.entity_id
_entity_poly.type
_entity_poly.pdbx_seq_one_letter_code
_entity_poly.pdbx_strand_id
1 'polypeptide(L)'
;MRFAFVVLAACSGSTSTRTSTPTPPSPTPMIESKPAVVNHDEMGEYRRALVDVDEANPRAVDRAQKAADVLGQARHAAAIGELGGLAARPPTKQLVGAQVTALRALGRMSTDKRGALGVLAKVIERDLPARPNATADGDHALYLATLGAAINAIAELEEPSAGALLVPVVYRAPELMMQLRRAIAGSGAIAATEFRKVMRREHVGVEALFRDRMLDKYCGDRGDAQKCEPVSAREFYAAIVLGDLRDASAVPDLLAALDKPALPPYYVDGVAAPNTGHTAVFDALRKIGAPEAAPKLKAIWTNPKVDKEIRIGAMGAYAFTVPDGTGAEELWKIAADNAAPDELRVEAATAY
;
A
#
# COMPACT_ATOMS: atom_id res chain seq x y z
N MET A 1 -31.05 2.77 -24.08
CA MET A 1 -30.99 4.05 -23.36
C MET A 1 -29.74 4.78 -23.80
N ARG A 2 -29.89 5.88 -24.55
CA ARG A 2 -28.79 6.68 -25.12
C ARG A 2 -28.59 7.90 -24.20
N PHE A 3 -27.38 8.08 -23.66
CA PHE A 3 -26.99 9.33 -23.03
C PHE A 3 -26.10 10.10 -24.01
N ALA A 4 -26.61 11.24 -24.47
CA ALA A 4 -25.87 12.23 -25.21
C ALA A 4 -25.19 13.18 -24.22
N PHE A 5 -23.87 13.34 -24.32
CA PHE A 5 -23.14 14.39 -23.62
C PHE A 5 -22.97 15.58 -24.56
N VAL A 6 -23.47 16.74 -24.12
CA VAL A 6 -23.28 18.04 -24.76
C VAL A 6 -21.97 18.62 -24.25
N VAL A 7 -21.06 18.92 -25.17
CA VAL A 7 -19.80 19.64 -24.91
C VAL A 7 -20.11 21.15 -24.95
N LEU A 8 -19.82 21.85 -23.86
CA LEU A 8 -19.87 23.31 -23.77
C LEU A 8 -18.43 23.83 -23.79
N ALA A 9 -18.08 24.53 -24.88
CA ALA A 9 -16.84 25.25 -25.03
C ALA A 9 -16.89 26.56 -24.23
N ALA A 10 -15.84 26.84 -23.45
CA ALA A 10 -15.61 28.14 -22.84
C ALA A 10 -14.21 28.65 -23.23
N CYS A 11 -14.18 29.73 -24.00
CA CYS A 11 -13.00 30.55 -24.22
C CYS A 11 -12.79 31.47 -23.01
N SER A 12 -11.55 31.57 -22.50
CA SER A 12 -10.98 32.68 -21.70
C SER A 12 -9.48 32.36 -21.57
N GLY A 13 -8.53 33.16 -22.05
CA GLY A 13 -8.28 34.54 -21.65
C GLY A 13 -7.01 34.57 -20.78
N SER A 14 -5.84 34.60 -21.43
CA SER A 14 -4.52 34.60 -20.80
C SER A 14 -4.23 35.94 -20.11
N THR A 15 -4.08 35.93 -18.79
CA THR A 15 -3.27 36.92 -18.06
C THR A 15 -2.43 36.20 -17.01
N SER A 16 -1.15 36.00 -17.33
CA SER A 16 -0.13 35.47 -16.42
C SER A 16 0.16 36.48 -15.31
N THR A 17 -0.41 36.23 -14.12
CA THR A 17 0.04 36.84 -12.87
C THR A 17 0.80 35.79 -12.09
N ARG A 18 2.11 36.03 -11.82
CA ARG A 18 2.93 35.23 -10.91
C ARG A 18 2.26 35.23 -9.55
N THR A 19 1.54 34.16 -9.24
CA THR A 19 1.00 33.91 -7.91
C THR A 19 2.12 33.26 -7.10
N SER A 20 2.63 33.97 -6.10
CA SER A 20 3.45 33.37 -5.05
C SER A 20 2.65 32.24 -4.43
N THR A 21 3.14 31.01 -4.54
CA THR A 21 2.55 29.84 -3.88
C THR A 21 2.45 30.12 -2.39
N PRO A 22 1.24 30.10 -1.79
CA PRO A 22 1.10 30.26 -0.35
C PRO A 22 1.81 29.09 0.33
N THR A 23 2.76 29.40 1.21
CA THR A 23 3.36 28.43 2.12
C THR A 23 2.23 27.66 2.79
N PRO A 24 2.20 26.31 2.74
CA PRO A 24 1.16 25.55 3.41
C PRO A 24 1.14 25.95 4.90
N PRO A 25 -0.05 26.13 5.50
CA PRO A 25 -0.14 26.46 6.91
C PRO A 25 0.62 25.39 7.69
N SER A 26 1.53 25.82 8.57
CA SER A 26 2.22 24.92 9.49
C SER A 26 1.17 24.02 10.16
N PRO A 27 1.36 22.69 10.16
CA PRO A 27 0.39 21.78 10.74
C PRO A 27 0.11 22.23 12.17
N THR A 28 -1.18 22.45 12.47
CA THR A 28 -1.62 22.75 13.83
C THR A 28 -1.07 21.64 14.73
N PRO A 29 -0.30 21.95 15.79
CA PRO A 29 0.26 20.93 16.64
C PRO A 29 -0.89 20.09 17.17
N MET A 30 -0.86 18.79 16.85
CA MET A 30 -1.77 17.83 17.45
C MET A 30 -1.59 17.95 18.96
N ILE A 31 -2.65 18.33 19.67
CA ILE A 31 -2.64 18.42 21.13
C ILE A 31 -2.30 17.03 21.63
N GLU A 32 -1.06 16.85 22.09
CA GLU A 32 -0.63 15.58 22.65
C GLU A 32 -1.46 15.34 23.92
N SER A 33 -2.40 14.40 23.85
CA SER A 33 -3.22 14.02 24.99
C SER A 33 -2.29 13.48 26.07
N LYS A 34 -2.26 14.13 27.23
CA LYS A 34 -1.52 13.63 28.40
C LYS A 34 -1.96 12.18 28.67
N PRO A 35 -1.01 11.26 28.93
CA PRO A 35 -1.36 9.88 29.26
C PRO A 35 -2.26 9.85 30.49
N ALA A 36 -3.25 8.95 30.48
CA ALA A 36 -4.14 8.76 31.62
C ALA A 36 -3.32 8.32 32.85
N VAL A 37 -3.53 8.97 33.99
CA VAL A 37 -2.92 8.57 35.27
C VAL A 37 -3.76 7.42 35.82
N VAL A 38 -3.20 6.22 35.85
CA VAL A 38 -3.83 5.02 36.40
C VAL A 38 -3.06 4.57 37.64
N ASN A 39 -3.76 4.16 38.69
CA ASN A 39 -3.12 3.72 39.93
C ASN A 39 -2.37 2.39 39.73
N HIS A 40 -1.22 2.20 40.38
CA HIS A 40 -0.38 1.01 40.26
C HIS A 40 -1.14 -0.29 40.56
N ASP A 41 -2.04 -0.27 41.55
CA ASP A 41 -2.85 -1.45 41.90
C ASP A 41 -3.83 -1.83 40.79
N GLU A 42 -4.46 -0.84 40.16
CA GLU A 42 -5.37 -1.04 39.02
C GLU A 42 -4.63 -1.59 37.79
N MET A 43 -3.37 -1.18 37.59
CA MET A 43 -2.53 -1.70 36.50
C MET A 43 -2.28 -3.21 36.62
N GLY A 44 -2.14 -3.71 37.85
CA GLY A 44 -2.02 -5.14 38.12
C GLY A 44 -3.29 -5.92 37.79
N GLU A 45 -4.46 -5.32 37.98
CA GLU A 45 -5.75 -5.91 37.59
C GLU A 45 -5.95 -5.93 36.08
N TYR A 46 -5.63 -4.84 35.39
CA TYR A 46 -5.74 -4.78 33.94
C TYR A 46 -4.82 -5.79 33.25
N ARG A 47 -3.57 -5.95 33.71
CA ARG A 47 -2.67 -6.97 33.16
C ARG A 47 -3.19 -8.39 33.37
N ARG A 48 -3.71 -8.71 34.56
CA ARG A 48 -4.36 -10.02 34.82
C ARG A 48 -5.55 -10.27 33.90
N ALA A 49 -6.37 -9.24 33.66
CA ALA A 49 -7.52 -9.33 32.76
C ALA A 49 -7.14 -9.65 31.30
N LEU A 50 -5.90 -9.38 30.86
CA LEU A 50 -5.41 -9.76 29.53
C LEU A 50 -4.90 -11.22 29.46
N VAL A 51 -4.47 -11.78 30.59
CA VAL A 51 -3.92 -13.14 30.68
C VAL A 51 -5.04 -14.16 30.90
N ASP A 52 -5.94 -13.88 31.85
CA ASP A 52 -6.96 -14.83 32.31
C ASP A 52 -8.28 -14.71 31.52
N VAL A 53 -8.20 -14.51 30.20
CA VAL A 53 -9.38 -14.37 29.34
C VAL A 53 -10.00 -15.75 29.09
N ASP A 54 -11.13 -16.00 29.75
CA ASP A 54 -12.07 -17.06 29.43
C ASP A 54 -12.97 -16.63 28.25
N GLU A 55 -12.69 -17.17 27.07
CA GLU A 55 -13.41 -16.84 25.84
C GLU A 55 -14.89 -17.23 25.87
N ALA A 56 -15.26 -18.25 26.67
CA ALA A 56 -16.65 -18.65 26.82
C ALA A 56 -17.47 -17.65 27.66
N ASN A 57 -16.81 -16.73 28.36
CA ASN A 57 -17.43 -15.73 29.21
C ASN A 57 -17.34 -14.33 28.57
N PRO A 58 -18.44 -13.79 28.02
CA PRO A 58 -18.44 -12.47 27.38
C PRO A 58 -17.90 -11.34 28.29
N ARG A 59 -18.15 -11.43 29.61
CA ARG A 59 -17.64 -10.43 30.57
C ARG A 59 -16.13 -10.51 30.77
N ALA A 60 -15.51 -11.67 30.55
CA ALA A 60 -14.05 -11.78 30.58
C ALA A 60 -13.45 -11.14 29.34
N VAL A 61 -14.04 -11.36 28.16
CA VAL A 61 -13.63 -10.71 26.90
C VAL A 61 -13.79 -9.19 26.98
N ASP A 62 -14.93 -8.68 27.46
CA ASP A 62 -15.16 -7.24 27.63
C ASP A 62 -14.14 -6.60 28.59
N ARG A 63 -13.81 -7.29 29.69
CA ARG A 63 -12.78 -6.83 30.64
C ARG A 63 -11.40 -6.80 29.99
N ALA A 64 -11.03 -7.81 29.21
CA ALA A 64 -9.77 -7.83 28.48
C ALA A 64 -9.69 -6.68 27.46
N GLN A 65 -10.78 -6.44 26.72
CA GLN A 65 -10.84 -5.32 25.77
C GLN A 65 -10.70 -3.97 26.46
N LYS A 66 -11.41 -3.74 27.58
CA LYS A 66 -11.28 -2.51 28.38
C LYS A 66 -9.87 -2.36 28.96
N ALA A 67 -9.31 -3.44 29.50
CA ALA A 67 -7.95 -3.45 30.03
C ALA A 67 -6.92 -3.07 28.95
N ALA A 68 -7.04 -3.64 27.75
CA ALA A 68 -6.16 -3.33 26.64
C ALA A 68 -6.23 -1.83 26.26
N ASP A 69 -7.43 -1.25 26.18
CA ASP A 69 -7.57 0.17 25.86
C ASP A 69 -6.97 1.07 26.95
N VAL A 70 -7.23 0.79 28.23
CA VAL A 70 -6.67 1.56 29.36
C VAL A 70 -5.14 1.49 29.37
N LEU A 71 -4.57 0.29 29.20
CA LEU A 71 -3.11 0.08 29.17
C LEU A 71 -2.48 0.79 27.97
N GLY A 72 -3.16 0.82 26.82
CA GLY A 72 -2.75 1.59 25.64
C GLY A 72 -2.78 3.10 25.85
N GLN A 73 -3.84 3.62 26.48
CA GLN A 73 -3.97 5.05 26.82
C GLN A 73 -2.91 5.49 27.84
N ALA A 74 -2.58 4.62 28.80
CA ALA A 74 -1.53 4.85 29.78
C ALA A 74 -0.11 4.67 29.21
N ARG A 75 0.03 4.15 27.97
CA ARG A 75 1.31 3.85 27.29
C ARG A 75 2.25 3.01 28.17
N HIS A 76 1.71 2.02 28.88
CA HIS A 76 2.44 1.28 29.90
C HIS A 76 3.32 0.17 29.31
N ALA A 77 4.63 0.42 29.20
CA ALA A 77 5.58 -0.49 28.56
C ALA A 77 5.60 -1.91 29.17
N ALA A 78 5.41 -2.04 30.49
CA ALA A 78 5.40 -3.36 31.14
C ALA A 78 4.19 -4.23 30.73
N ALA A 79 3.18 -3.66 30.07
CA ALA A 79 2.03 -4.40 29.53
C ALA A 79 2.25 -4.95 28.11
N ILE A 80 3.38 -4.63 27.44
CA ILE A 80 3.65 -5.09 26.07
C ILE A 80 3.59 -6.62 25.96
N GLY A 81 4.11 -7.32 26.98
CA GLY A 81 4.08 -8.78 27.03
C GLY A 81 2.66 -9.35 27.07
N GLU A 82 1.81 -8.85 27.95
CA GLU A 82 0.42 -9.32 28.08
C GLU A 82 -0.46 -8.92 26.89
N LEU A 83 -0.30 -7.68 26.38
CA LEU A 83 -0.97 -7.23 25.16
C LEU A 83 -0.59 -8.12 23.97
N GLY A 84 0.71 -8.45 23.85
CA GLY A 84 1.20 -9.39 22.86
C GLY A 84 0.67 -10.81 23.02
N GLY A 85 0.60 -11.29 24.27
CA GLY A 85 0.02 -12.59 24.59
C GLY A 85 -1.44 -12.71 24.16
N LEU A 86 -2.26 -11.66 24.35
CA LEU A 86 -3.63 -11.61 23.88
C LEU A 86 -3.72 -11.52 22.35
N ALA A 87 -2.92 -10.63 21.73
CA ALA A 87 -2.90 -10.42 20.29
C ALA A 87 -2.44 -11.65 19.49
N ALA A 88 -1.55 -12.47 20.06
CA ALA A 88 -1.00 -13.66 19.40
C ALA A 88 -1.93 -14.90 19.44
N ARG A 89 -3.04 -14.86 20.18
CA ARG A 89 -3.99 -15.99 20.24
C ARG A 89 -4.63 -16.25 18.85
N PRO A 90 -5.04 -17.50 18.55
CA PRO A 90 -5.85 -17.78 17.36
C PRO A 90 -7.09 -16.86 17.32
N PRO A 91 -7.37 -16.18 16.21
CA PRO A 91 -8.53 -15.31 16.10
C PRO A 91 -9.83 -16.11 16.14
N THR A 92 -10.78 -15.63 16.93
CA THR A 92 -12.14 -16.17 16.97
C THR A 92 -13.15 -15.02 16.93
N LYS A 93 -14.42 -15.32 16.65
CA LYS A 93 -15.48 -14.31 16.63
C LYS A 93 -15.64 -13.62 17.98
N GLN A 94 -15.44 -14.36 19.06
CA GLN A 94 -15.56 -13.90 20.43
C GLN A 94 -14.37 -13.01 20.81
N LEU A 95 -13.16 -13.38 20.41
CA LEU A 95 -11.94 -12.73 20.89
C LEU A 95 -11.45 -11.56 20.02
N VAL A 96 -11.82 -11.52 18.73
CA VAL A 96 -11.25 -10.57 17.76
C VAL A 96 -11.36 -9.11 18.18
N GLY A 97 -12.45 -8.72 18.86
CA GLY A 97 -12.61 -7.36 19.39
C GLY A 97 -11.53 -6.98 20.40
N ALA A 98 -11.29 -7.86 21.38
CA ALA A 98 -10.23 -7.68 22.37
C ALA A 98 -8.83 -7.71 21.75
N GLN A 99 -8.60 -8.58 20.75
CA GLN A 99 -7.31 -8.65 20.03
C GLN A 99 -7.03 -7.36 19.24
N VAL A 100 -8.01 -6.86 18.51
CA VAL A 100 -7.88 -5.59 17.76
C VAL A 100 -7.58 -4.43 18.70
N THR A 101 -8.22 -4.39 19.87
CA THR A 101 -7.91 -3.36 20.88
C THR A 101 -6.51 -3.53 21.47
N ALA A 102 -6.06 -4.75 21.73
CA ALA A 102 -4.69 -5.01 22.19
C ALA A 102 -3.63 -4.61 21.16
N LEU A 103 -3.86 -4.91 19.88
CA LEU A 103 -3.01 -4.48 18.77
C LEU A 103 -2.94 -2.95 18.68
N ARG A 104 -4.08 -2.27 18.75
CA ARG A 104 -4.12 -0.80 18.79
C ARG A 104 -3.37 -0.24 20.00
N ALA A 105 -3.50 -0.86 21.17
CA ALA A 105 -2.79 -0.45 22.37
C ALA A 105 -1.26 -0.57 22.20
N LEU A 106 -0.77 -1.62 21.54
CA LEU A 106 0.65 -1.76 21.17
C LEU A 106 1.11 -0.61 20.26
N GLY A 107 0.27 -0.17 19.31
CA GLY A 107 0.56 0.97 18.43
C GLY A 107 0.78 2.30 19.15
N ARG A 108 0.26 2.43 20.38
CA ARG A 108 0.40 3.65 21.21
C ARG A 108 1.64 3.64 22.11
N MET A 109 2.47 2.59 22.07
CA MET A 109 3.63 2.44 22.95
C MET A 109 4.77 3.35 22.51
N SER A 110 4.80 4.58 23.04
CA SER A 110 5.83 5.58 22.70
C SER A 110 7.15 5.36 23.43
N THR A 111 7.16 4.69 24.58
CA THR A 111 8.34 4.49 25.44
C THR A 111 9.18 3.28 25.06
N ASP A 112 8.57 2.26 24.47
CA ASP A 112 9.24 1.06 23.95
C ASP A 112 8.66 0.65 22.59
N LYS A 113 8.88 1.50 21.59
CA LYS A 113 8.43 1.26 20.20
C LYS A 113 9.00 -0.02 19.62
N ARG A 114 10.26 -0.36 19.95
CA ARG A 114 10.93 -1.56 19.43
C ARG A 114 10.37 -2.84 20.04
N GLY A 115 10.11 -2.86 21.35
CA GLY A 115 9.45 -3.98 22.01
C GLY A 115 8.04 -4.20 21.46
N ALA A 116 7.26 -3.12 21.31
CA ALA A 116 5.93 -3.18 20.69
C ALA A 116 5.99 -3.66 19.22
N LEU A 117 6.93 -3.14 18.42
CA LEU A 117 7.14 -3.59 17.05
C LEU A 117 7.49 -5.08 16.99
N GLY A 118 8.35 -5.58 17.89
CA GLY A 118 8.71 -7.00 17.94
C GLY A 118 7.51 -7.92 18.24
N VAL A 119 6.52 -7.44 18.99
CA VAL A 119 5.25 -8.14 19.20
C VAL A 119 4.37 -8.09 17.95
N LEU A 120 4.21 -6.90 17.34
CA LEU A 120 3.41 -6.72 16.13
C LEU A 120 3.98 -7.50 14.94
N ALA A 121 5.32 -7.61 14.84
CA ALA A 121 6.04 -8.41 13.86
C ALA A 121 5.53 -9.86 13.82
N LYS A 122 5.41 -10.49 15.00
CA LYS A 122 4.90 -11.87 15.11
C LYS A 122 3.49 -12.03 14.57
N VAL A 123 2.63 -11.02 14.74
CA VAL A 123 1.25 -11.05 14.24
C VAL A 123 1.22 -10.91 12.72
N ILE A 124 2.01 -9.97 12.16
CA ILE A 124 2.07 -9.79 10.70
C ILE A 124 2.82 -10.91 9.98
N GLU A 125 3.68 -11.64 10.70
CA GLU A 125 4.38 -12.81 10.19
C GLU A 125 3.53 -14.07 10.15
N ARG A 126 2.37 -14.10 10.84
CA ARG A 126 1.48 -15.26 10.88
C ARG A 126 1.08 -15.70 9.48
N ASP A 127 1.18 -17.01 9.24
CA ASP A 127 0.74 -17.63 8.00
C ASP A 127 -0.74 -17.36 7.71
N LEU A 128 -1.02 -17.19 6.43
CA LEU A 128 -2.37 -17.16 5.92
C LEU A 128 -3.06 -18.48 6.30
N PRO A 129 -4.26 -18.45 6.92
CA PRO A 129 -5.02 -19.67 7.11
C PRO A 129 -5.20 -20.35 5.75
N ALA A 130 -5.21 -21.69 5.73
CA ALA A 130 -5.61 -22.40 4.52
C ALA A 130 -6.95 -21.83 4.04
N ARG A 131 -7.17 -21.78 2.73
CA ARG A 131 -8.49 -21.51 2.16
C ARG A 131 -9.22 -22.85 1.94
N PRO A 132 -9.82 -23.52 2.95
CA PRO A 132 -10.78 -24.56 2.63
C PRO A 132 -12.02 -23.88 2.04
N ASN A 133 -12.67 -24.54 1.10
CA ASN A 133 -13.98 -24.24 0.50
C ASN A 133 -14.85 -23.18 1.22
N ALA A 134 -15.52 -22.30 0.45
CA ALA A 134 -16.53 -21.26 0.71
C ALA A 134 -17.18 -21.04 2.12
N THR A 135 -17.16 -22.00 3.04
CA THR A 135 -17.54 -21.84 4.45
C THR A 135 -16.42 -21.28 5.34
N ALA A 136 -15.18 -21.15 4.82
CA ALA A 136 -14.01 -20.63 5.55
C ALA A 136 -13.82 -19.11 5.50
N ASP A 137 -14.79 -18.37 4.96
CA ASP A 137 -14.77 -16.91 4.89
C ASP A 137 -14.61 -16.27 6.28
N GLY A 138 -15.09 -16.95 7.33
CA GLY A 138 -14.95 -16.50 8.71
C GLY A 138 -13.50 -16.41 9.18
N ASP A 139 -12.71 -17.47 8.98
CA ASP A 139 -11.34 -17.53 9.52
C ASP A 139 -10.40 -16.59 8.74
N HIS A 140 -10.59 -16.48 7.43
CA HIS A 140 -9.84 -15.54 6.61
C HIS A 140 -10.20 -14.08 6.97
N ALA A 141 -11.49 -13.77 7.19
CA ALA A 141 -11.90 -12.43 7.63
C ALA A 141 -11.33 -12.07 9.00
N LEU A 142 -11.35 -13.00 9.97
CA LEU A 142 -10.74 -12.81 11.28
C LEU A 142 -9.22 -12.63 11.19
N TYR A 143 -8.58 -13.39 10.30
CA TYR A 143 -7.16 -13.22 9.99
C TYR A 143 -6.87 -11.81 9.47
N LEU A 144 -7.60 -11.35 8.45
CA LEU A 144 -7.42 -10.01 7.87
C LEU A 144 -7.73 -8.90 8.88
N ALA A 145 -8.72 -9.09 9.77
CA ALA A 145 -9.06 -8.12 10.80
C ALA A 145 -7.90 -7.92 11.79
N THR A 146 -7.30 -9.01 12.28
CA THR A 146 -6.14 -8.94 13.19
C THR A 146 -4.88 -8.45 12.48
N LEU A 147 -4.63 -8.89 11.24
CA LEU A 147 -3.49 -8.43 10.44
C LEU A 147 -3.59 -6.93 10.14
N GLY A 148 -4.76 -6.45 9.71
CA GLY A 148 -5.02 -5.05 9.43
C GLY A 148 -4.88 -4.16 10.67
N ALA A 149 -5.33 -4.65 11.84
CA ALA A 149 -5.13 -3.94 13.10
C ALA A 149 -3.64 -3.86 13.48
N ALA A 150 -2.86 -4.92 13.26
CA ALA A 150 -1.42 -4.92 13.50
C ALA A 150 -0.69 -3.95 12.56
N ILE A 151 -1.03 -3.91 11.26
CA ILE A 151 -0.46 -2.96 10.29
C ILE A 151 -0.76 -1.51 10.70
N ASN A 152 -2.00 -1.22 11.09
CA ASN A 152 -2.36 0.12 11.58
C ASN A 152 -1.59 0.49 12.85
N ALA A 153 -1.41 -0.44 13.78
CA ALA A 153 -0.61 -0.23 14.98
C ALA A 153 0.87 0.05 14.65
N ILE A 154 1.45 -0.67 13.67
CA ILE A 154 2.80 -0.39 13.16
C ILE A 154 2.88 1.02 12.58
N ALA A 155 1.86 1.47 11.84
CA ALA A 155 1.79 2.83 11.31
C ALA A 155 1.79 3.88 12.44
N GLU A 156 1.05 3.63 13.52
CA GLU A 156 0.98 4.51 14.71
C GLU A 156 2.30 4.58 15.49
N LEU A 157 3.11 3.51 15.47
CA LEU A 157 4.42 3.51 16.12
C LEU A 157 5.41 4.47 15.45
N GLU A 158 5.27 4.72 14.14
CA GLU A 158 6.22 5.52 13.35
C GLU A 158 7.68 5.05 13.53
N GLU A 159 7.88 3.74 13.62
CA GLU A 159 9.20 3.13 13.84
C GLU A 159 9.85 2.80 12.48
N PRO A 160 10.94 3.46 12.07
CA PRO A 160 11.50 3.31 10.71
C PRO A 160 11.89 1.89 10.35
N SER A 161 12.35 1.11 11.34
CA SER A 161 12.73 -0.29 11.14
C SER A 161 11.57 -1.21 10.73
N ALA A 162 10.31 -0.76 10.91
CA ALA A 162 9.13 -1.48 10.44
C ALA A 162 9.05 -1.61 8.91
N GLY A 163 9.72 -0.72 8.16
CA GLY A 163 9.68 -0.72 6.69
C GLY A 163 10.07 -2.07 6.09
N ALA A 164 11.12 -2.70 6.62
CA ALA A 164 11.59 -4.01 6.16
C ALA A 164 10.59 -5.14 6.47
N LEU A 165 9.86 -5.05 7.59
CA LEU A 165 8.86 -6.03 7.99
C LEU A 165 7.61 -5.95 7.11
N LEU A 166 7.24 -4.75 6.66
CA LEU A 166 6.02 -4.53 5.88
C LEU A 166 6.17 -4.93 4.41
N VAL A 167 7.39 -4.96 3.86
CA VAL A 167 7.61 -5.27 2.44
C VAL A 167 7.08 -6.66 2.04
N PRO A 168 7.39 -7.77 2.74
CA PRO A 168 6.80 -9.07 2.42
C PRO A 168 5.28 -9.13 2.62
N VAL A 169 4.73 -8.33 3.54
CA VAL A 169 3.29 -8.33 3.86
C VAL A 169 2.47 -7.80 2.69
N VAL A 170 3.00 -6.82 1.93
CA VAL A 170 2.38 -6.32 0.68
C VAL A 170 2.03 -7.43 -0.30
N TYR A 171 2.87 -8.46 -0.38
CA TYR A 171 2.67 -9.59 -1.29
C TYR A 171 1.87 -10.74 -0.68
N ARG A 172 1.77 -10.82 0.66
CA ARG A 172 0.99 -11.84 1.37
C ARG A 172 -0.47 -11.47 1.56
N ALA A 173 -0.74 -10.19 1.76
CA ALA A 173 -2.07 -9.66 2.05
C ALA A 173 -2.36 -8.40 1.21
N PRO A 174 -2.39 -8.52 -0.13
CA PRO A 174 -2.67 -7.40 -1.03
C PRO A 174 -4.04 -6.75 -0.76
N GLU A 175 -4.98 -7.46 -0.14
CA GLU A 175 -6.29 -6.93 0.28
C GLU A 175 -6.16 -5.78 1.30
N LEU A 176 -5.03 -5.71 2.01
CA LEU A 176 -4.73 -4.67 2.99
C LEU A 176 -3.80 -3.58 2.42
N MET A 177 -3.69 -3.47 1.10
CA MET A 177 -2.76 -2.55 0.45
C MET A 177 -2.94 -1.09 0.92
N MET A 178 -4.16 -0.64 1.17
CA MET A 178 -4.39 0.73 1.64
C MET A 178 -3.82 0.97 3.05
N GLN A 179 -4.01 0.02 3.97
CA GLN A 179 -3.40 0.07 5.30
C GLN A 179 -1.86 -0.01 5.21
N LEU A 180 -1.34 -0.90 4.35
CA LEU A 180 0.09 -1.09 4.15
C LEU A 180 0.77 0.15 3.58
N ARG A 181 0.17 0.81 2.58
CA ARG A 181 0.69 2.07 2.02
C ARG A 181 0.83 3.14 3.10
N ARG A 182 -0.17 3.28 3.98
CA ARG A 182 -0.10 4.21 5.11
C ARG A 182 1.02 3.85 6.10
N ALA A 183 1.13 2.58 6.47
CA ALA A 183 2.16 2.12 7.41
C ALA A 183 3.59 2.28 6.83
N ILE A 184 3.76 1.99 5.55
CA ILE A 184 5.01 2.15 4.82
C ILE A 184 5.40 3.63 4.71
N ALA A 185 4.44 4.51 4.42
CA ALA A 185 4.69 5.95 4.37
C ALA A 185 5.26 6.47 5.72
N GLY A 186 4.77 5.95 6.85
CA GLY A 186 5.31 6.26 8.18
C GLY A 186 6.68 5.66 8.48
N SER A 187 7.11 4.61 7.74
CA SER A 187 8.41 3.93 7.94
C SER A 187 9.57 4.59 7.17
N GLY A 188 9.28 5.44 6.18
CA GLY A 188 10.27 6.27 5.48
C GLY A 188 11.25 5.52 4.55
N ALA A 189 12.49 6.04 4.46
CA ALA A 189 13.48 5.67 3.44
C ALA A 189 13.94 4.19 3.47
N ILE A 190 13.81 3.51 4.61
CA ILE A 190 14.14 2.08 4.73
C ILE A 190 13.22 1.27 3.82
N ALA A 191 11.92 1.55 3.81
CA ALA A 191 10.98 0.84 2.97
C ALA A 191 11.29 1.05 1.48
N ALA A 192 11.62 2.28 1.06
CA ALA A 192 12.00 2.56 -0.33
C ALA A 192 13.22 1.72 -0.77
N THR A 193 14.23 1.59 0.10
CA THR A 193 15.41 0.75 -0.17
C THR A 193 15.03 -0.72 -0.36
N GLU A 194 14.15 -1.25 0.48
CA GLU A 194 13.67 -2.64 0.34
C GLU A 194 12.82 -2.85 -0.92
N PHE A 195 11.93 -1.92 -1.29
CA PHE A 195 11.16 -2.03 -2.53
C PHE A 195 12.02 -1.93 -3.79
N ARG A 196 13.10 -1.14 -3.77
CA ARG A 196 14.09 -1.13 -4.86
C ARG A 196 14.78 -2.48 -5.01
N LYS A 197 15.12 -3.16 -3.90
CA LYS A 197 15.62 -4.54 -3.96
C LYS A 197 14.58 -5.49 -4.57
N VAL A 198 13.29 -5.30 -4.29
CA VAL A 198 12.22 -6.11 -4.92
C VAL A 198 12.18 -5.89 -6.43
N MET A 199 12.28 -4.65 -6.92
CA MET A 199 12.32 -4.35 -8.35
C MET A 199 13.49 -5.04 -9.07
N ARG A 200 14.63 -5.15 -8.39
CA ARG A 200 15.84 -5.85 -8.87
C ARG A 200 15.86 -7.36 -8.59
N ARG A 201 14.82 -7.92 -7.94
CA ARG A 201 14.77 -9.33 -7.50
C ARG A 201 15.88 -9.73 -6.52
N GLU A 202 16.30 -8.78 -5.69
CA GLU A 202 17.34 -8.96 -4.66
C GLU A 202 16.74 -9.17 -3.25
N HIS A 203 15.43 -8.94 -3.08
CA HIS A 203 14.79 -9.04 -1.78
C HIS A 203 14.46 -10.50 -1.42
N VAL A 204 15.34 -11.14 -0.64
CA VAL A 204 15.28 -12.57 -0.29
C VAL A 204 13.90 -13.03 0.19
N GLY A 205 13.26 -12.31 1.12
CA GLY A 205 11.96 -12.69 1.66
C GLY A 205 10.81 -12.65 0.64
N VAL A 206 10.86 -11.73 -0.32
CA VAL A 206 9.84 -11.60 -1.36
C VAL A 206 10.10 -12.64 -2.45
N GLU A 207 11.34 -12.86 -2.86
CA GLU A 207 11.67 -13.92 -3.82
C GLU A 207 11.35 -15.32 -3.27
N ALA A 208 11.56 -15.55 -1.97
CA ALA A 208 11.08 -16.76 -1.31
C ALA A 208 9.56 -16.90 -1.42
N LEU A 209 8.81 -15.84 -1.09
CA LEU A 209 7.35 -15.87 -1.20
C LEU A 209 6.88 -16.13 -2.64
N PHE A 210 7.48 -15.50 -3.65
CA PHE A 210 7.14 -15.70 -5.06
C PHE A 210 7.36 -17.14 -5.50
N ARG A 211 8.47 -17.76 -5.08
CA ARG A 211 8.75 -19.17 -5.36
C ARG A 211 7.81 -20.11 -4.61
N ASP A 212 7.66 -19.90 -3.30
CA ASP A 212 6.97 -20.84 -2.41
C ASP A 212 5.44 -20.79 -2.60
N ARG A 213 4.89 -19.64 -3.02
CA ARG A 213 3.46 -19.42 -3.26
C ARG A 213 3.10 -19.26 -4.74
N MET A 214 4.07 -19.41 -5.66
CA MET A 214 3.90 -19.23 -7.11
C MET A 214 3.23 -17.90 -7.49
N LEU A 215 3.60 -16.79 -6.83
CA LEU A 215 2.95 -15.48 -7.03
C LEU A 215 3.26 -14.82 -8.39
N ASP A 216 4.09 -15.43 -9.22
CA ASP A 216 4.35 -15.03 -10.60
C ASP A 216 3.40 -15.71 -11.61
N LYS A 217 2.47 -16.56 -11.13
CA LYS A 217 1.54 -17.32 -11.97
C LYS A 217 0.14 -17.33 -11.39
N TYR A 218 -0.85 -17.25 -12.27
CA TYR A 218 -2.25 -17.51 -11.97
C TYR A 218 -2.64 -18.87 -12.55
N CYS A 219 -3.10 -19.80 -11.72
CA CYS A 219 -3.47 -21.16 -12.12
C CYS A 219 -4.99 -21.43 -11.94
N GLY A 220 -5.83 -20.40 -12.10
CA GLY A 220 -7.26 -20.48 -11.81
C GLY A 220 -7.57 -20.16 -10.35
N ASP A 221 -8.80 -19.72 -10.05
CA ASP A 221 -9.20 -19.31 -8.69
C ASP A 221 -9.14 -20.46 -7.69
N ARG A 222 -9.28 -21.70 -8.18
CA ARG A 222 -9.18 -22.94 -7.40
C ARG A 222 -7.87 -23.69 -7.65
N GLY A 223 -6.93 -23.12 -8.41
CA GLY A 223 -5.67 -23.80 -8.77
C GLY A 223 -5.84 -24.96 -9.74
N ASP A 224 -6.99 -25.05 -10.41
CA ASP A 224 -7.41 -26.15 -11.28
C ASP A 224 -7.22 -25.87 -12.77
N ALA A 225 -6.67 -24.71 -13.13
CA ALA A 225 -6.40 -24.40 -14.53
C ALA A 225 -5.31 -25.33 -15.08
N GLN A 226 -5.59 -25.95 -16.22
CA GLN A 226 -4.63 -26.82 -16.94
C GLN A 226 -3.37 -26.06 -17.39
N LYS A 227 -3.48 -24.74 -17.54
CA LYS A 227 -2.39 -23.85 -17.94
C LYS A 227 -2.41 -22.61 -17.06
N CYS A 228 -1.28 -22.33 -16.41
CA CYS A 228 -1.14 -21.10 -15.64
C CYS A 228 -0.77 -19.93 -16.55
N GLU A 229 -1.30 -18.75 -16.24
CA GLU A 229 -1.01 -17.49 -16.90
C GLU A 229 0.01 -16.67 -16.10
N PRO A 230 0.93 -15.94 -16.75
CA PRO A 230 1.90 -15.13 -16.04
C PRO A 230 1.26 -13.89 -15.40
N VAL A 231 1.63 -13.59 -14.16
CA VAL A 231 1.25 -12.35 -13.45
C VAL A 231 2.49 -11.64 -12.90
N SER A 232 2.33 -10.36 -12.54
CA SER A 232 3.44 -9.51 -12.10
C SER A 232 3.09 -8.60 -10.93
N ALA A 233 2.58 -9.19 -9.84
CA ALA A 233 2.37 -8.47 -8.58
C ALA A 233 3.67 -7.81 -8.06
N ARG A 234 4.85 -8.41 -8.34
CA ARG A 234 6.17 -7.95 -7.87
C ARG A 234 6.42 -6.51 -8.27
N GLU A 235 6.52 -6.25 -9.58
CA GLU A 235 6.77 -4.91 -10.12
C GLU A 235 5.60 -3.96 -9.84
N PHE A 236 4.36 -4.46 -9.87
CA PHE A 236 3.17 -3.65 -9.66
C PHE A 236 3.12 -2.98 -8.28
N TYR A 237 3.20 -3.77 -7.20
CA TYR A 237 3.11 -3.20 -5.85
C TYR A 237 4.36 -2.40 -5.47
N ALA A 238 5.55 -2.85 -5.88
CA ALA A 238 6.78 -2.09 -5.65
C ALA A 238 6.72 -0.72 -6.32
N ALA A 239 6.27 -0.63 -7.58
CA ALA A 239 6.15 0.65 -8.27
C ALA A 239 5.15 1.60 -7.58
N ILE A 240 3.97 1.11 -7.18
CA ILE A 240 2.99 1.92 -6.44
C ILE A 240 3.63 2.56 -5.20
N VAL A 241 4.30 1.75 -4.39
CA VAL A 241 4.87 2.21 -3.13
C VAL A 241 6.04 3.17 -3.37
N LEU A 242 6.93 2.89 -4.32
CA LEU A 242 8.03 3.78 -4.67
C LEU A 242 7.54 5.13 -5.20
N GLY A 243 6.45 5.12 -5.98
CA GLY A 243 5.77 6.34 -6.42
C GLY A 243 5.16 7.15 -5.27
N ASP A 244 4.53 6.49 -4.31
CA ASP A 244 3.95 7.15 -3.13
C ASP A 244 5.01 7.78 -2.23
N LEU A 245 6.15 7.10 -2.07
CA LEU A 245 7.32 7.60 -1.35
C LEU A 245 8.10 8.66 -2.13
N ARG A 246 7.77 8.87 -3.43
CA ARG A 246 8.48 9.75 -4.36
C ARG A 246 9.99 9.50 -4.38
N ASP A 247 10.40 8.24 -4.36
CA ASP A 247 11.82 7.87 -4.32
C ASP A 247 12.49 8.05 -5.68
N ALA A 248 13.15 9.19 -5.89
CA ALA A 248 13.91 9.47 -7.11
C ALA A 248 15.02 8.43 -7.37
N SER A 249 15.56 7.79 -6.33
CA SER A 249 16.58 6.74 -6.50
C SER A 249 16.03 5.46 -7.12
N ALA A 250 14.72 5.34 -7.26
CA ALA A 250 14.05 4.20 -7.89
C ALA A 250 13.87 4.37 -9.39
N VAL A 251 14.12 5.56 -9.96
CA VAL A 251 13.87 5.83 -11.38
C VAL A 251 14.61 4.85 -12.30
N PRO A 252 15.88 4.49 -12.10
CA PRO A 252 16.54 3.48 -12.93
C PRO A 252 15.85 2.11 -12.87
N ASP A 253 15.43 1.68 -11.69
CA ASP A 253 14.75 0.40 -11.48
C ASP A 253 13.35 0.39 -12.13
N LEU A 254 12.61 1.51 -12.02
CA LEU A 254 11.31 1.73 -12.65
C LEU A 254 11.43 1.72 -14.18
N LEU A 255 12.42 2.42 -14.73
CA LEU A 255 12.66 2.43 -16.17
C LEU A 255 13.05 1.04 -16.68
N ALA A 256 13.85 0.27 -15.95
CA ALA A 256 14.18 -1.10 -16.31
C ALA A 256 12.95 -2.03 -16.30
N ALA A 257 11.97 -1.78 -15.44
CA ALA A 257 10.73 -2.56 -15.42
C ALA A 257 9.86 -2.36 -16.68
N LEU A 258 9.97 -1.23 -17.38
CA LEU A 258 9.25 -0.98 -18.64
C LEU A 258 9.76 -1.85 -19.80
N ASP A 259 10.94 -2.46 -19.69
CA ASP A 259 11.47 -3.40 -20.70
C ASP A 259 10.90 -4.82 -20.53
N LYS A 260 10.20 -5.08 -19.43
CA LYS A 260 9.53 -6.36 -19.16
C LYS A 260 8.12 -6.36 -19.77
N PRO A 261 7.51 -7.53 -20.02
CA PRO A 261 6.11 -7.59 -20.47
C PRO A 261 5.14 -6.91 -19.48
N ALA A 262 4.13 -6.23 -20.02
CA ALA A 262 3.07 -5.57 -19.24
C ALA A 262 2.06 -6.59 -18.71
N LEU A 263 2.44 -7.33 -17.67
CA LEU A 263 1.60 -8.37 -17.08
C LEU A 263 0.62 -7.79 -16.04
N PRO A 264 -0.58 -8.37 -15.90
CA PRO A 264 -1.51 -8.02 -14.83
C PRO A 264 -0.95 -8.45 -13.45
N PRO A 265 -1.26 -7.74 -12.36
CA PRO A 265 -0.82 -8.13 -11.03
C PRO A 265 -1.54 -9.37 -10.48
N TYR A 266 -2.80 -9.58 -10.86
CA TYR A 266 -3.64 -10.69 -10.42
C TYR A 266 -4.83 -10.90 -11.38
N TYR A 267 -5.58 -11.98 -11.13
CA TYR A 267 -6.87 -12.27 -11.77
C TYR A 267 -7.95 -12.36 -10.68
N VAL A 268 -9.18 -12.01 -11.02
CA VAL A 268 -10.37 -12.17 -10.18
C VAL A 268 -11.44 -12.84 -11.01
N ASP A 269 -11.97 -13.97 -10.55
CA ASP A 269 -13.00 -14.75 -11.25
C ASP A 269 -12.60 -15.07 -12.71
N GLY A 270 -11.33 -15.43 -12.91
CA GLY A 270 -10.75 -15.72 -14.23
C GLY A 270 -10.49 -14.50 -15.11
N VAL A 271 -10.77 -13.28 -14.65
CA VAL A 271 -10.57 -12.04 -15.41
C VAL A 271 -9.29 -11.34 -14.94
N ALA A 272 -8.39 -11.05 -15.88
CA ALA A 272 -7.18 -10.28 -15.59
C ALA A 272 -7.55 -8.90 -15.03
N ALA A 273 -6.82 -8.45 -14.00
CA ALA A 273 -6.97 -7.09 -13.53
C ALA A 273 -6.72 -6.10 -14.68
N PRO A 274 -7.50 -5.00 -14.78
CA PRO A 274 -7.41 -4.06 -15.89
C PRO A 274 -6.11 -3.25 -15.87
N ASN A 275 -5.34 -3.31 -14.79
CA ASN A 275 -4.07 -2.64 -14.62
C ASN A 275 -2.91 -3.63 -14.81
N THR A 276 -1.73 -3.10 -15.16
CA THR A 276 -0.51 -3.89 -15.34
C THR A 276 0.63 -3.30 -14.53
N GLY A 277 1.74 -4.05 -14.43
CA GLY A 277 2.99 -3.53 -13.89
C GLY A 277 3.43 -2.22 -14.58
N HIS A 278 3.21 -2.07 -15.89
CA HIS A 278 3.50 -0.82 -16.61
C HIS A 278 2.63 0.33 -16.14
N THR A 279 1.33 0.12 -15.94
CA THR A 279 0.42 1.15 -15.41
C THR A 279 0.90 1.70 -14.07
N ALA A 280 1.37 0.82 -13.17
CA ALA A 280 1.92 1.22 -11.88
C ALA A 280 3.26 1.97 -12.01
N VAL A 281 4.13 1.54 -12.93
CA VAL A 281 5.41 2.21 -13.20
C VAL A 281 5.19 3.61 -13.77
N PHE A 282 4.25 3.79 -14.71
CA PHE A 282 3.90 5.11 -15.25
C PHE A 282 3.38 6.05 -14.16
N ASP A 283 2.46 5.59 -13.30
CA ASP A 283 1.99 6.39 -12.17
C ASP A 283 3.11 6.74 -11.17
N ALA A 284 4.04 5.80 -10.93
CA ALA A 284 5.19 6.06 -10.08
C ALA A 284 6.12 7.14 -10.65
N LEU A 285 6.48 7.02 -11.94
CA LEU A 285 7.32 8.02 -12.63
C LEU A 285 6.62 9.39 -12.65
N ARG A 286 5.31 9.41 -12.86
CA ARG A 286 4.48 10.63 -12.81
C ARG A 286 4.53 11.30 -11.43
N LYS A 287 4.40 10.53 -10.35
CA LYS A 287 4.46 11.04 -8.97
C LYS A 287 5.85 11.55 -8.58
N ILE A 288 6.90 10.90 -9.08
CA ILE A 288 8.29 11.30 -8.84
C ILE A 288 8.64 12.56 -9.64
N GLY A 289 8.19 12.66 -10.89
CA GLY A 289 8.47 13.79 -11.77
C GLY A 289 9.93 13.87 -12.23
N ALA A 290 10.57 12.70 -12.43
CA ALA A 290 11.99 12.59 -12.75
C ALA A 290 12.30 12.90 -14.23
N PRO A 291 13.06 13.96 -14.57
CA PRO A 291 13.32 14.34 -15.95
C PRO A 291 14.08 13.31 -16.78
N GLU A 292 14.93 12.51 -16.15
CA GLU A 292 15.66 11.43 -16.80
C GLU A 292 14.76 10.30 -17.35
N ALA A 293 13.49 10.23 -16.93
CA ALA A 293 12.52 9.29 -17.47
C ALA A 293 11.92 9.75 -18.82
N ALA A 294 11.94 11.06 -19.10
CA ALA A 294 11.28 11.64 -20.27
C ALA A 294 11.73 11.02 -21.61
N PRO A 295 13.03 10.78 -21.88
CA PRO A 295 13.46 10.17 -23.14
C PRO A 295 12.88 8.78 -23.38
N LYS A 296 12.80 7.95 -22.33
CA LYS A 296 12.27 6.59 -22.43
C LYS A 296 10.76 6.60 -22.62
N LEU A 297 10.04 7.43 -21.85
CA LEU A 297 8.59 7.59 -22.00
C LEU A 297 8.24 8.07 -23.42
N LYS A 298 8.99 9.05 -23.94
CA LYS A 298 8.85 9.51 -25.33
C LYS A 298 9.08 8.41 -26.35
N ALA A 299 10.15 7.62 -26.20
CA ALA A 299 10.42 6.49 -27.08
C ALA A 299 9.28 5.45 -27.08
N ILE A 300 8.62 5.24 -25.93
CA ILE A 300 7.47 4.33 -25.81
C ILE A 300 6.26 4.89 -26.55
N TRP A 301 5.80 6.11 -26.23
CA TRP A 301 4.53 6.62 -26.78
C TRP A 301 4.62 6.97 -28.28
N THR A 302 5.82 7.31 -28.79
CA THR A 302 6.05 7.59 -30.22
C THR A 302 6.17 6.33 -31.07
N ASN A 303 6.41 5.16 -30.47
CA ASN A 303 6.60 3.91 -31.23
C ASN A 303 5.25 3.26 -31.57
N PRO A 304 4.83 3.22 -32.85
CA PRO A 304 3.54 2.67 -33.23
C PRO A 304 3.44 1.13 -33.07
N LYS A 305 4.57 0.45 -32.80
CA LYS A 305 4.59 -1.00 -32.53
C LYS A 305 4.29 -1.34 -31.07
N VAL A 306 4.32 -0.35 -30.19
CA VAL A 306 3.93 -0.54 -28.79
C VAL A 306 2.41 -0.52 -28.70
N ASP A 307 1.84 -1.36 -27.84
CA ASP A 307 0.41 -1.39 -27.58
C ASP A 307 -0.16 0.00 -27.25
N LYS A 308 -1.37 0.28 -27.74
CA LYS A 308 -2.00 1.61 -27.63
C LYS A 308 -2.14 2.05 -26.17
N GLU A 309 -2.56 1.15 -25.27
CA GLU A 309 -2.77 1.48 -23.86
C GLU A 309 -1.45 1.80 -23.15
N ILE A 310 -0.38 1.09 -23.51
CA ILE A 310 0.98 1.38 -22.99
C ILE A 310 1.45 2.75 -23.49
N ARG A 311 1.18 3.11 -24.75
CA ARG A 311 1.53 4.43 -25.31
C ARG A 311 0.77 5.56 -24.61
N ILE A 312 -0.53 5.38 -24.34
CA ILE A 312 -1.36 6.34 -23.58
C ILE A 312 -0.75 6.54 -22.18
N GLY A 313 -0.48 5.46 -21.45
CA GLY A 313 0.12 5.55 -20.12
C GLY A 313 1.49 6.25 -20.10
N ALA A 314 2.35 5.96 -21.08
CA ALA A 314 3.64 6.62 -21.22
C ALA A 314 3.52 8.13 -21.54
N MET A 315 2.53 8.51 -22.35
CA MET A 315 2.24 9.91 -22.67
C MET A 315 1.75 10.69 -21.45
N GLY A 316 0.81 10.12 -20.69
CA GLY A 316 0.32 10.73 -19.46
C GLY A 316 1.42 10.89 -18.40
N ALA A 317 2.36 9.95 -18.29
CA ALA A 317 3.53 10.09 -17.43
C ALA A 317 4.54 11.14 -17.95
N TYR A 318 4.74 11.21 -19.27
CA TYR A 318 5.73 12.08 -19.91
C TYR A 318 5.54 13.55 -19.53
N ALA A 319 4.30 14.05 -19.51
CA ALA A 319 3.98 15.44 -19.17
C ALA A 319 4.45 15.87 -17.77
N PHE A 320 4.58 14.94 -16.83
CA PHE A 320 5.05 15.23 -15.47
C PHE A 320 6.56 15.07 -15.32
N THR A 321 7.25 14.53 -16.33
CA THR A 321 8.70 14.36 -16.34
C THR A 321 9.41 15.47 -17.11
N VAL A 322 8.72 16.23 -17.96
CA VAL A 322 9.32 17.35 -18.68
C VAL A 322 9.26 18.63 -17.86
N PRO A 323 10.39 19.30 -17.58
CA PRO A 323 10.38 20.57 -16.87
C PRO A 323 9.75 21.68 -17.73
N ASP A 324 9.05 22.61 -17.08
CA ASP A 324 8.70 23.94 -17.58
C ASP A 324 8.07 23.99 -18.98
N GLY A 325 7.22 23.02 -19.32
CA GLY A 325 6.47 23.01 -20.58
C GLY A 325 7.29 22.61 -21.82
N THR A 326 8.52 22.13 -21.65
CA THR A 326 9.37 21.70 -22.79
C THR A 326 8.76 20.58 -23.64
N GLY A 327 7.86 19.77 -23.10
CA GLY A 327 7.10 18.76 -23.86
C GLY A 327 5.76 19.25 -24.43
N ALA A 328 5.33 20.48 -24.14
CA ALA A 328 4.00 20.97 -24.50
C ALA A 328 3.80 21.06 -26.03
N GLU A 329 4.82 21.51 -26.77
CA GLU A 329 4.74 21.56 -28.24
C GLU A 329 4.59 20.15 -28.85
N GLU A 330 5.24 19.16 -28.27
CA GLU A 330 5.19 17.78 -28.75
C GLU A 330 3.81 17.15 -28.50
N LEU A 331 3.24 17.36 -27.32
CA LEU A 331 1.90 16.90 -26.97
C LEU A 331 0.83 17.61 -27.82
N TRP A 332 0.95 18.93 -28.00
CA TRP A 332 0.05 19.70 -28.85
C TRP A 332 0.00 19.18 -30.28
N LYS A 333 1.17 18.85 -30.87
CA LYS A 333 1.23 18.30 -32.23
C LYS A 333 0.39 17.03 -32.38
N ILE A 334 0.36 16.17 -31.37
CA ILE A 334 -0.46 14.95 -31.39
C ILE A 334 -1.93 15.30 -31.20
N ALA A 335 -2.26 16.15 -30.23
CA ALA A 335 -3.64 16.56 -29.97
C ALA A 335 -4.31 17.15 -31.23
N ALA A 336 -3.56 17.95 -31.98
CA ALA A 336 -3.98 18.58 -33.22
C ALA A 336 -3.96 17.66 -34.46
N ASP A 337 -3.30 16.51 -34.40
CA ASP A 337 -3.16 15.59 -35.54
C ASP A 337 -4.42 14.74 -35.73
N ASN A 338 -5.25 15.09 -36.71
CA ASN A 338 -6.45 14.32 -37.05
C ASN A 338 -6.17 12.92 -37.62
N ALA A 339 -4.92 12.59 -37.95
CA ALA A 339 -4.52 11.25 -38.35
C ALA A 339 -4.09 10.37 -37.16
N ALA A 340 -3.85 10.96 -35.98
CA ALA A 340 -3.52 10.20 -34.78
C ALA A 340 -4.78 9.51 -34.21
N PRO A 341 -4.63 8.33 -33.56
CA PRO A 341 -5.74 7.68 -32.86
C PRO A 341 -6.39 8.60 -31.83
N ASP A 342 -7.73 8.65 -31.82
CA ASP A 342 -8.50 9.59 -30.98
C ASP A 342 -8.12 9.51 -29.50
N GLU A 343 -7.88 8.33 -28.95
CA GLU A 343 -7.52 8.20 -27.52
C GLU A 343 -6.14 8.79 -27.22
N LEU A 344 -5.19 8.69 -28.14
CA LEU A 344 -3.87 9.34 -28.00
C LEU A 344 -3.99 10.85 -28.12
N ARG A 345 -4.90 11.36 -28.96
CA ARG A 345 -5.16 12.80 -29.06
C ARG A 345 -5.77 13.36 -27.79
N VAL A 346 -6.73 12.65 -27.20
CA VAL A 346 -7.38 13.03 -25.93
C VAL A 346 -6.39 13.03 -24.79
N GLU A 347 -5.55 11.99 -24.69
CA GLU A 347 -4.51 11.94 -23.66
C GLU A 347 -3.49 13.07 -23.87
N ALA A 348 -3.02 13.30 -25.11
CA ALA A 348 -2.10 14.40 -25.42
C ALA A 348 -2.68 15.76 -25.07
N ALA A 349 -3.97 15.98 -25.34
CA ALA A 349 -4.68 17.21 -25.00
C ALA A 349 -4.90 17.38 -23.49
N THR A 350 -5.03 16.29 -22.74
CA THR A 350 -5.17 16.31 -21.28
C THR A 350 -3.83 16.55 -20.59
N ALA A 351 -2.76 16.01 -21.19
CA ALA A 351 -1.39 16.12 -20.71
C ALA A 351 -0.75 17.48 -21.04
N TYR A 352 -1.23 18.16 -22.09
CA TYR A 352 -0.88 19.53 -22.49
C TYR A 352 -1.51 20.59 -21.57
#